data_AF-A0AAV4VVR1-F1
#
_entry.id   AF-A0AAV4VVR1-F1
#
_cell.length_a   1.000
_cell.length_b   1.000
_cell.length_c   1.000
_cell.angle_alpha   90.00
_cell.angle_beta   90.00
_cell.angle_gamma   90.00
#
_symmetry.space_group_name_H-M   'P 1'
#
loop_
_entity.id
_entity.type
_entity.pdbx_description
1 polymer ?
#
loop_
_entity_poly.entity_id
_entity_poly.type
_entity_poly.pdbx_seq_one_letter_code
_entity_poly.pdbx_strand_id
1 'polypeptide(L)'
;MPPIMVKYSDSLKGLIAEISKKFHDEVRIKLAAEHLKIFPNNSDNHRLITNYLKNSQTEYYVITPKNLRPLKAVLKGLPVSYNVNEISTGLAELGLQIDEVRQLTNLKTRALIPVWQLV
;
A
#
# COMPACT_ATOMS: atom_id res chain seq x y z
N MET A 1 13.37 -1.77 -5.97
CA MET A 1 12.82 -1.74 -4.60
C MET A 1 11.77 -0.65 -4.46
N PRO A 2 10.76 -0.80 -3.59
CA PRO A 2 9.83 0.29 -3.33
C PRO A 2 10.57 1.47 -2.67
N PRO A 3 10.14 2.71 -2.93
CA PRO A 3 10.67 3.87 -2.23
C PRO A 3 10.18 3.90 -0.78
N ILE A 4 11.03 4.44 0.09
CA ILE A 4 10.71 4.73 1.48
C ILE A 4 10.22 6.18 1.53
N MET A 5 9.03 6.38 2.09
CA MET A 5 8.36 7.67 2.17
C MET A 5 8.43 8.16 3.62
N VAL A 6 9.13 9.25 3.86
CA VAL A 6 9.23 9.88 5.18
C VAL A 6 8.34 11.11 5.21
N LYS A 7 7.51 11.24 6.25
CA LYS A 7 6.61 12.39 6.41
C LYS A 7 7.39 13.66 6.69
N TYR A 8 6.90 14.80 6.19
CA TYR A 8 7.53 16.09 6.45
C TYR A 8 7.57 16.41 7.95
N SER A 9 8.74 16.83 8.43
CA SER A 9 8.96 17.32 9.80
C SER A 9 10.02 18.42 9.79
N ASP A 10 10.06 19.27 10.82
CA ASP A 10 10.97 20.42 10.89
C ASP A 10 12.46 20.05 10.82
N SER A 11 12.80 18.79 11.16
CA SER A 11 14.16 18.25 11.16
C SER A 11 14.61 17.64 9.82
N LEU A 12 13.85 17.83 8.74
CA LEU A 12 14.09 17.18 7.45
C LEU A 12 15.48 17.43 6.84
N LYS A 13 16.01 18.65 7.00
CA LYS A 13 17.35 18.98 6.48
C LYS A 13 18.45 18.15 7.16
N GLY A 14 18.32 17.92 8.47
CA GLY A 14 19.24 17.06 9.22
C GLY A 14 19.15 15.61 8.76
N LEU A 15 17.93 15.10 8.58
CA LEU A 15 17.71 13.74 8.08
C LEU A 15 18.32 13.51 6.70
N ILE A 16 18.13 14.45 5.76
CA ILE A 16 18.72 14.36 4.42
C ILE A 16 20.25 14.33 4.52
N ALA A 17 20.85 15.21 5.32
CA ALA A 17 22.30 15.26 5.50
C ALA A 17 22.84 13.96 6.12
N GLU A 18 22.16 13.40 7.13
CA GLU A 18 22.56 12.14 7.76
C GLU A 18 22.46 10.95 6.82
N ILE A 19 21.37 10.84 6.05
CA ILE A 19 21.19 9.77 5.08
C ILE A 19 22.23 9.88 3.96
N SER A 20 22.44 11.08 3.40
CA SER A 20 23.48 11.30 2.39
C SER A 20 24.88 11.00 2.93
N LYS A 21 25.14 11.25 4.21
CA LYS A 21 26.44 10.92 4.85
C LYS A 21 26.62 9.43 5.09
N LYS A 22 25.56 8.69 5.45
CA LYS A 22 25.65 7.25 5.75
C LYS A 22 25.64 6.37 4.51
N PHE A 23 24.91 6.77 3.47
CA PHE A 23 24.62 5.91 2.31
C PHE A 23 25.13 6.48 0.98
N HIS A 24 25.66 7.71 0.97
CA HIS A 24 26.29 8.34 -0.19
C HIS A 24 25.47 8.16 -1.49
N ASP A 25 26.13 7.81 -2.60
CA ASP A 25 25.52 7.68 -3.94
C ASP A 25 24.66 6.42 -4.10
N GLU A 26 24.56 5.56 -3.07
CA GLU A 26 23.77 4.32 -3.13
C GLU A 26 22.27 4.56 -2.91
N VAL A 27 21.88 5.81 -2.65
CA VAL A 27 20.52 6.20 -2.33
C VAL A 27 20.17 7.51 -3.03
N ARG A 28 19.12 7.51 -3.84
CA ARG A 28 18.60 8.75 -4.43
C ARG A 28 17.51 9.34 -3.56
N ILE A 29 17.62 10.61 -3.21
CA ILE A 29 16.62 11.32 -2.40
C ILE A 29 15.87 12.33 -3.28
N LYS A 30 14.54 12.38 -3.17
CA LYS A 30 13.69 13.36 -3.87
C LYS A 30 12.67 13.94 -2.90
N LEU A 31 12.63 15.27 -2.79
CA LEU A 31 11.57 15.95 -2.07
C LEU A 31 10.28 15.93 -2.92
N ALA A 32 9.18 15.45 -2.34
CA ALA A 32 7.83 15.60 -2.85
C ALA A 32 7.02 16.43 -1.84
N ALA A 33 5.96 17.10 -2.30
CA ALA A 33 5.22 18.12 -1.53
C ALA A 33 5.15 17.87 -0.01
N GLU A 34 4.56 16.76 0.41
CA GLU A 34 4.37 16.42 1.82
C GLU A 34 5.32 15.31 2.35
N HIS A 35 6.20 14.79 1.48
CA HIS A 35 6.99 13.59 1.79
C HIS A 35 8.39 13.64 1.19
N LEU A 36 9.38 13.18 1.94
CA LEU A 36 10.69 12.85 1.40
C LEU A 36 10.67 11.43 0.84
N LYS A 37 10.98 11.29 -0.45
CA LYS A 37 11.09 9.99 -1.11
C LYS A 37 12.56 9.57 -1.14
N ILE A 38 12.85 8.43 -0.53
CA ILE A 38 14.17 7.81 -0.52
C ILE A 38 14.09 6.59 -1.43
N PHE A 39 14.99 6.50 -2.41
CA PHE A 39 15.10 5.40 -3.36
C PHE A 39 16.41 4.64 -3.11
N PRO A 40 16.37 3.53 -2.37
CA PRO A 40 17.54 2.69 -2.16
C PRO A 40 17.88 1.89 -3.43
N ASN A 41 19.18 1.77 -3.75
CA ASN A 41 19.62 0.98 -4.90
C ASN A 41 19.58 -0.54 -4.63
N ASN A 42 19.73 -0.97 -3.38
CA ASN A 42 19.79 -2.38 -2.98
C ASN A 42 18.91 -2.68 -1.73
N SER A 43 18.69 -3.98 -1.46
CA SER A 43 17.87 -4.49 -0.34
C SER A 43 18.47 -4.22 1.03
N ASP A 44 19.78 -4.26 1.13
CA ASP A 44 20.47 -4.03 2.40
C ASP A 44 20.31 -2.59 2.87
N ASN A 45 20.49 -1.62 1.96
CA ASN A 45 20.27 -0.20 2.21
C ASN A 45 18.82 0.09 2.53
N HIS A 46 17.87 -0.54 1.82
CA HIS A 46 16.46 -0.42 2.18
C HIS A 46 16.23 -0.86 3.63
N ARG A 47 16.78 -2.00 4.05
CA ARG A 47 16.66 -2.48 5.44
C ARG A 47 17.36 -1.58 6.45
N LEU A 48 18.57 -1.11 6.14
CA LEU A 48 19.35 -0.22 7.01
C LEU A 48 18.66 1.12 7.22
N ILE A 49 18.13 1.73 6.17
CA ILE A 49 17.35 2.98 6.26
C ILE A 49 16.07 2.76 7.07
N THR A 50 15.33 1.70 6.79
CA THR A 50 14.10 1.34 7.51
C THR A 50 14.37 1.16 9.01
N ASN A 51 15.44 0.46 9.37
CA ASN A 51 15.86 0.26 10.76
C ASN A 51 16.29 1.56 11.43
N TYR A 52 17.05 2.39 10.71
CA TYR A 52 17.46 3.70 11.21
C TYR A 52 16.23 4.59 11.51
N LEU A 53 15.29 4.70 10.57
CA LEU A 53 14.06 5.49 10.75
C LEU A 53 13.20 4.97 11.90
N LYS A 54 13.16 3.65 12.09
CA LYS A 54 12.47 3.02 13.22
C LYS A 54 13.12 3.38 14.56
N ASN A 55 14.45 3.39 14.62
CA ASN A 55 15.20 3.73 15.83
C ASN A 55 15.16 5.23 16.15
N SER A 56 15.11 6.09 15.13
CA SER A 56 14.96 7.54 15.28
C SER A 56 13.51 7.98 15.55
N GLN A 57 12.57 7.04 15.74
CA GLN A 57 11.14 7.29 15.91
C GLN A 57 10.54 8.21 14.84
N THR A 58 11.09 8.17 13.63
CA THR A 58 10.63 9.00 12.52
C THR A 58 9.49 8.28 11.80
N GLU A 59 8.36 8.95 11.59
CA GLU A 59 7.24 8.37 10.83
C GLU A 59 7.63 8.15 9.36
N TYR A 60 7.55 6.90 8.91
CA TYR A 60 7.74 6.53 7.52
C TYR A 60 6.75 5.44 7.09
N TYR A 61 6.54 5.32 5.79
CA TYR A 61 5.84 4.19 5.19
C TYR A 61 6.56 3.71 3.94
N VAL A 62 6.38 2.43 3.63
CA VAL A 62 6.87 1.80 2.41
C VAL A 62 5.67 1.32 1.63
N ILE A 63 5.64 1.62 0.34
CA ILE A 63 4.54 1.17 -0.52
C ILE A 63 4.64 -0.34 -0.70
N THR A 64 3.60 -1.06 -0.27
CA THR A 64 3.47 -2.51 -0.46
C THR A 64 3.61 -2.87 -1.95
N PRO A 65 4.40 -3.88 -2.32
CA PRO A 65 4.47 -4.41 -3.68
C PRO A 65 3.09 -4.77 -4.24
N LYS A 66 2.86 -4.58 -5.56
CA LYS A 66 1.54 -4.81 -6.17
C LYS A 66 1.00 -6.23 -5.97
N ASN A 67 1.88 -7.23 -5.96
CA ASN A 67 1.53 -8.64 -5.78
C ASN A 67 1.09 -9.01 -4.36
N LEU A 68 1.42 -8.17 -3.37
CA LEU A 68 1.03 -8.34 -1.97
C LEU A 68 -0.14 -7.44 -1.58
N ARG A 69 -0.70 -6.67 -2.51
CA ARG A 69 -1.87 -5.83 -2.23
C ARG A 69 -3.13 -6.65 -2.46
N PRO A 70 -4.11 -6.56 -1.55
CA PRO A 70 -5.45 -7.09 -1.79
C PRO A 70 -6.04 -6.52 -3.08
N LEU A 71 -6.74 -7.38 -3.83
CA LEU A 71 -7.39 -7.02 -5.08
C LEU A 71 -8.65 -6.20 -4.78
N LYS A 72 -8.63 -4.94 -5.22
CA LYS A 72 -9.81 -4.06 -5.21
C LYS A 72 -10.45 -4.03 -6.59
N ALA A 73 -11.64 -4.60 -6.71
CA ALA A 73 -12.35 -4.71 -7.99
C ALA A 73 -13.88 -4.75 -7.79
N VAL A 74 -14.62 -4.62 -8.89
CA VAL A 74 -16.08 -4.74 -8.91
C VAL A 74 -16.47 -5.86 -9.85
N LEU A 75 -17.15 -6.87 -9.32
CA LEU A 75 -17.73 -7.95 -10.11
C LEU A 75 -19.16 -7.58 -10.50
N LYS A 76 -19.45 -7.62 -11.80
CA LYS A 76 -20.78 -7.36 -12.37
C LYS A 76 -21.33 -8.62 -13.00
N GLY A 77 -22.65 -8.80 -12.97
CA GLY A 77 -23.33 -9.91 -13.66
C GLY A 77 -23.51 -11.18 -12.82
N LEU A 78 -22.97 -11.21 -11.59
CA LEU A 78 -23.30 -12.23 -10.60
C LEU A 78 -24.71 -12.00 -10.04
N PRO A 79 -25.59 -13.01 -10.00
CA PRO A 79 -26.93 -12.87 -9.48
C PRO A 79 -26.96 -12.36 -8.03
N VAL A 80 -28.06 -11.69 -7.68
CA VAL A 80 -28.22 -11.12 -6.33
C VAL A 80 -28.29 -12.19 -5.25
N SER A 81 -28.75 -13.39 -5.60
CA SER A 81 -28.97 -14.52 -4.70
C SER A 81 -27.69 -15.27 -4.29
N TYR A 82 -26.53 -14.96 -4.88
CA TYR A 82 -25.28 -15.64 -4.56
C TYR A 82 -24.85 -15.37 -3.11
N ASN A 83 -24.19 -16.34 -2.49
CA ASN A 83 -23.67 -16.19 -1.14
C ASN A 83 -22.29 -15.50 -1.16
N VAL A 84 -22.09 -14.52 -0.26
CA VAL A 84 -20.81 -13.85 -0.06
C VAL A 84 -19.67 -14.86 0.19
N ASN A 85 -19.94 -15.91 0.97
CA ASN A 85 -18.93 -16.92 1.32
C ASN A 85 -18.48 -17.75 0.12
N GLU A 86 -19.40 -18.08 -0.78
CA GLU A 86 -19.08 -18.82 -2.00
C GLU A 86 -18.20 -17.99 -2.93
N ILE A 87 -18.51 -16.70 -3.07
CA ILE A 87 -17.71 -15.76 -3.85
C ILE A 87 -16.30 -15.63 -3.24
N SER A 88 -16.20 -15.43 -1.93
CA SER A 88 -14.92 -15.31 -1.23
C SER A 88 -14.07 -16.58 -1.37
N THR A 89 -14.70 -17.76 -1.26
CA THR A 89 -14.01 -19.05 -1.40
C THR A 89 -13.49 -19.25 -2.82
N GLY A 90 -14.33 -19.01 -3.84
CA GLY A 90 -13.90 -19.14 -5.25
C GLY A 90 -12.78 -18.16 -5.62
N LEU A 91 -12.76 -16.96 -5.04
CA LEU A 91 -11.68 -15.99 -5.25
C LEU A 91 -10.38 -16.43 -4.55
N ALA A 92 -10.47 -17.01 -3.36
CA ALA A 92 -9.32 -17.59 -2.66
C ALA A 92 -8.72 -18.79 -3.40
N GLU A 93 -9.55 -19.65 -4.00
CA GLU A 93 -9.12 -20.77 -4.85
C GLU A 93 -8.36 -20.31 -6.10
N LEU A 94 -8.70 -19.13 -6.63
CA LEU A 94 -7.97 -18.48 -7.73
C LEU A 94 -6.66 -17.81 -7.28
N GLY A 95 -6.34 -17.86 -5.98
CA GLY A 95 -5.14 -17.24 -5.40
C GLY A 95 -5.24 -15.72 -5.27
N LEU A 96 -6.45 -15.15 -5.33
CA LEU A 96 -6.67 -13.72 -5.18
C LEU A 96 -6.82 -13.37 -3.70
N GLN A 97 -5.96 -12.49 -3.20
CA GLN A 97 -6.10 -11.93 -1.85
C GLN A 97 -7.15 -10.81 -1.88
N ILE A 98 -8.19 -10.92 -1.06
CA ILE A 98 -9.28 -9.95 -0.94
C ILE A 98 -9.55 -9.76 0.54
N ASP A 99 -9.77 -8.52 0.98
CA ASP A 99 -10.05 -8.23 2.38
C ASP A 99 -11.53 -8.48 2.68
N GLU A 100 -12.44 -8.03 1.79
CA GLU A 100 -13.87 -8.19 1.99
C GLU A 100 -14.67 -8.25 0.67
N VAL A 101 -15.77 -8.99 0.68
CA VAL A 101 -16.75 -9.02 -0.42
C VAL A 101 -18.07 -8.44 0.05
N ARG A 102 -18.57 -7.41 -0.64
CA ARG A 102 -19.84 -6.74 -0.31
C ARG A 102 -20.76 -6.66 -1.51
N GLN A 103 -22.03 -6.97 -1.32
CA GLN A 103 -23.04 -6.70 -2.34
C GLN A 103 -23.46 -5.23 -2.29
N LEU A 104 -23.51 -4.58 -3.46
CA LEU A 104 -23.97 -3.21 -3.54
C LEU A 104 -25.50 -3.13 -3.54
N THR A 105 -25.99 -1.99 -3.07
CA THR A 105 -27.41 -1.62 -3.14
C THR A 105 -27.60 -0.43 -4.05
N ASN A 106 -28.73 -0.36 -4.73
CA ASN A 106 -29.18 0.84 -5.42
C ASN A 106 -29.31 2.00 -4.42
N LEU A 107 -28.72 3.16 -4.75
CA LEU A 107 -28.70 4.32 -3.85
C LEU A 107 -30.10 4.89 -3.57
N LYS A 108 -31.01 4.86 -4.55
CA LYS A 108 -32.36 5.42 -4.44
C LYS A 108 -33.33 4.43 -3.78
N THR A 109 -33.37 3.19 -4.26
CA THR A 109 -34.36 2.20 -3.81
C THR A 109 -33.88 1.34 -2.64
N ARG A 110 -32.58 1.40 -2.30
CA ARG A 110 -31.92 0.53 -1.30
C ARG A 110 -32.02 -0.97 -1.60
N ALA A 111 -32.52 -1.35 -2.77
CA ALA A 111 -32.58 -2.75 -3.21
C ALA A 111 -31.20 -3.28 -3.59
N LEU A 112 -30.95 -4.56 -3.35
CA LEU A 112 -29.72 -5.24 -3.76
C LEU A 112 -29.59 -5.26 -5.29
N ILE A 113 -28.38 -5.09 -5.80
CA ILE A 113 -28.08 -5.12 -7.23
C ILE A 113 -27.04 -6.21 -7.55
N PRO A 114 -27.02 -6.74 -8.79
CA PRO A 114 -26.07 -7.78 -9.22
C PRO A 114 -24.66 -7.20 -9.46
N VAL A 115 -24.16 -6.46 -8.46
CA VAL A 115 -22.85 -5.81 -8.43
C VAL A 115 -22.24 -6.05 -7.06
N TRP A 116 -21.05 -6.65 -7.08
CA TRP A 116 -20.31 -7.04 -5.89
C TRP A 116 -19.00 -6.26 -5.85
N GLN A 117 -18.69 -5.66 -4.71
CA GLN A 117 -17.47 -4.93 -4.46
C GLN A 117 -16.50 -5.84 -3.70
N LEU A 118 -15.30 -5.97 -4.25
CA LEU A 118 -14.14 -6.60 -3.61
C LEU A 118 -13.28 -5.47 -3.03
N VAL A 119 -13.12 -5.47 -1.71
CA VAL A 119 -12.36 -4.47 -0.94
C VAL A 119 -11.04 -5.06 -0.50
#